data_AF-A0A2A2QFX5-F1
#
_entry.id   AF-A0A2A2QFX5-F1
#
_cell.length_a   1.000
_cell.length_b   1.000
_cell.length_c   1.000
_cell.angle_alpha   90.00
_cell.angle_beta   90.00
_cell.angle_gamma   90.00
#
_symmetry.space_group_name_H-M   'P 1'
#
loop_
_entity.id
_entity.type
_entity.pdbx_description
1 polymer ?
#
loop_
_entity_poly.entity_id
_entity_poly.type
_entity_poly.pdbx_seq_one_letter_code
_entity_poly.pdbx_strand_id
1 'polypeptide(L)'
;MMRGETEEVQRRLKRAIEDRYGEKKTGEHFRFFDTICGATQERQDALRDLLVTPPDLLLVVGGYNSSNTSHLAEMGEAKLPTYFIRNSSRMISTDEIEHYDQHAQKEKRTTNWLPKGRVKIGVTAGASCPNNVIEETIAKLFQFRGVDVKSLIPETSA
;
A
#
# COMPACT_ATOMS: atom_id res chain seq x y z
N MET A 1 0.89 -4.63 -10.79
CA MET A 1 0.00 -5.75 -11.14
C MET A 1 0.08 -6.75 -10.01
N MET A 2 -1.05 -7.28 -9.52
CA MET A 2 -1.02 -8.35 -8.53
C MET A 2 -0.58 -9.67 -9.20
N ARG A 3 0.09 -10.54 -8.44
CA ARG A 3 0.50 -11.86 -8.93
C ARG A 3 -0.65 -12.64 -9.57
N GLY A 4 -1.83 -12.64 -8.93
CA GLY A 4 -3.01 -13.32 -9.48
C GLY A 4 -3.50 -12.74 -10.81
N GLU A 5 -3.35 -11.43 -11.03
CA GLU A 5 -3.69 -10.80 -12.31
C GLU A 5 -2.69 -11.19 -13.40
N THR A 6 -1.40 -11.21 -13.06
CA THR A 6 -0.34 -11.68 -13.97
C THR A 6 -0.56 -13.16 -14.34
N GLU A 7 -0.91 -14.01 -13.38
CA GLU A 7 -1.24 -15.42 -13.59
C GLU A 7 -2.50 -15.61 -14.46
N GLU A 8 -3.50 -14.74 -14.32
CA GLU A 8 -4.70 -14.78 -15.17
C GLU A 8 -4.39 -14.36 -16.62
N VAL A 9 -3.59 -13.29 -16.82
CA VAL A 9 -3.11 -12.90 -18.14
C VAL A 9 -2.28 -14.01 -18.77
N GLN A 10 -1.38 -14.62 -17.99
CA GLN A 10 -0.60 -15.79 -18.39
C GLN A 10 -1.50 -16.93 -18.87
N ARG A 11 -2.57 -17.25 -18.12
CA ARG A 11 -3.52 -18.31 -18.47
C ARG A 11 -4.24 -18.03 -19.79
N ARG A 12 -4.67 -16.78 -20.01
CA ARG A 12 -5.32 -16.35 -21.25
C ARG A 12 -4.38 -16.44 -22.46
N LEU A 13 -3.13 -16.00 -22.29
CA LEU A 13 -2.11 -16.09 -23.34
C LEU A 13 -1.77 -17.55 -23.66
N LYS A 14 -1.64 -18.41 -22.65
CA LYS A 14 -1.40 -19.85 -22.84
C LYS A 14 -2.54 -20.50 -23.64
N ARG A 15 -3.80 -20.17 -23.32
CA ARG A 15 -4.96 -20.68 -24.05
C ARG A 15 -4.95 -20.24 -25.52
N ALA A 16 -4.63 -18.99 -25.80
CA ALA A 16 -4.53 -18.51 -27.18
C ALA A 16 -3.40 -19.20 -27.98
N ILE A 17 -2.28 -19.55 -27.32
CA ILE A 17 -1.20 -20.34 -27.91
C ILE A 17 -1.68 -21.78 -28.18
N GLU A 18 -2.38 -22.40 -27.23
CA GLU A 18 -2.98 -23.74 -27.37
C GLU A 18 -3.96 -23.80 -28.54
N ASP A 19 -4.84 -22.80 -28.68
CA ASP A 19 -5.82 -22.72 -29.78
C ASP A 19 -5.13 -22.61 -31.16
N ARG A 20 -3.97 -21.94 -31.23
CA ARG A 20 -3.24 -21.71 -32.49
C ARG A 20 -2.29 -22.84 -32.88
N TYR A 21 -1.56 -23.40 -31.92
CA TYR A 21 -0.46 -24.34 -32.18
C TYR A 21 -0.78 -25.77 -31.73
N GLY A 22 -1.89 -25.97 -31.01
CA GLY A 22 -2.26 -27.22 -30.38
C GLY A 22 -1.49 -27.48 -29.09
N GLU A 23 -2.14 -28.16 -28.14
CA GLU A 23 -1.60 -28.43 -26.79
C GLU A 23 -0.21 -29.05 -26.80
N LYS A 24 0.07 -29.93 -27.77
CA LYS A 24 1.37 -30.62 -27.90
C LYS A 24 2.54 -29.68 -28.21
N LYS A 25 2.30 -28.52 -28.83
CA LYS A 25 3.34 -27.55 -29.21
C LYS A 25 3.39 -26.32 -28.31
N THR A 26 2.50 -26.22 -27.33
CA THR A 26 2.44 -25.08 -26.41
C THR A 26 3.77 -24.86 -25.67
N GLY A 27 4.47 -25.93 -25.29
CA GLY A 27 5.76 -25.84 -24.61
C GLY A 27 6.88 -25.19 -25.44
N GLU A 28 6.78 -25.22 -26.77
CA GLU A 28 7.74 -24.58 -27.68
C GLU A 28 7.44 -23.09 -27.89
N HIS A 29 6.17 -22.70 -27.73
CA HIS A 29 5.68 -21.36 -28.06
C HIS A 29 5.31 -20.51 -26.84
N PHE A 30 5.29 -21.08 -25.63
CA PHE A 30 4.90 -20.39 -24.41
C PHE A 30 5.86 -20.70 -23.26
N ARG A 31 6.44 -19.66 -22.67
CA ARG A 31 7.21 -19.73 -21.44
C ARG A 31 6.79 -18.58 -20.53
N PHE A 32 6.74 -18.86 -19.25
CA PHE A 32 6.43 -17.89 -18.22
C PHE A 32 7.48 -18.00 -17.11
N PHE A 33 7.91 -16.84 -16.63
CA PHE A 33 8.80 -16.71 -15.48
C PHE A 33 8.19 -15.66 -14.56
N ASP A 34 7.98 -16.03 -13.30
CA ASP A 34 7.54 -15.06 -12.30
C ASP A 34 8.72 -14.15 -11.94
N THR A 35 8.58 -12.87 -12.25
CA THR A 35 9.58 -11.83 -11.97
C THR A 35 9.15 -10.90 -10.83
N ILE A 36 8.05 -11.22 -10.14
CA ILE A 36 7.60 -10.44 -8.99
C ILE A 36 8.57 -10.65 -7.83
N CYS A 37 9.08 -9.54 -7.29
CA CYS A 37 9.97 -9.57 -6.13
C CYS A 37 9.21 -10.08 -4.89
N GLY A 38 9.83 -10.97 -4.11
CA GLY A 38 9.26 -11.47 -2.85
C GLY A 38 8.87 -10.36 -1.87
N ALA A 39 9.65 -9.28 -1.82
CA ALA A 39 9.36 -8.11 -0.98
C ALA A 39 8.01 -7.46 -1.29
N THR A 40 7.62 -7.40 -2.57
CA THR A 40 6.31 -6.89 -3.02
C THR A 40 5.19 -7.80 -2.52
N GLN A 41 5.38 -9.11 -2.61
CA GLN A 41 4.40 -10.11 -2.17
C GLN A 41 4.18 -10.04 -0.66
N GLU A 42 5.25 -10.01 0.14
CA GLU A 42 5.18 -9.90 1.61
C GLU A 42 4.35 -8.69 2.07
N ARG A 43 4.48 -7.54 1.39
CA ARG A 43 3.77 -6.32 1.75
C ARG A 43 2.30 -6.37 1.38
N GLN A 44 1.96 -6.98 0.24
CA GLN A 44 0.58 -7.22 -0.15
C GLN A 44 -0.10 -8.22 0.78
N ASP A 45 0.60 -9.28 1.18
CA ASP A 45 0.08 -10.29 2.09
C ASP A 45 -0.12 -9.72 3.50
N ALA A 46 0.86 -8.99 4.03
CA ALA A 46 0.72 -8.29 5.31
C ALA A 46 -0.46 -7.29 5.30
N LEU A 47 -0.65 -6.56 4.20
CA LEU A 47 -1.81 -5.68 4.05
C LEU A 47 -3.12 -6.48 3.97
N ARG A 48 -3.16 -7.61 3.24
CA ARG A 48 -4.36 -8.47 3.18
C ARG A 48 -4.76 -8.95 4.57
N ASP A 49 -3.80 -9.39 5.36
CA ASP A 49 -4.01 -9.86 6.74
C ASP A 49 -4.52 -8.71 7.63
N LEU A 50 -3.92 -7.53 7.54
CA LEU A 50 -4.40 -6.32 8.24
C LEU A 50 -5.84 -5.98 7.85
N LEU A 51 -6.21 -6.19 6.59
CA LEU A 51 -7.54 -5.91 6.06
C LEU A 51 -8.58 -7.02 6.34
N VAL A 52 -8.21 -8.12 7.02
CA VAL A 52 -9.17 -9.11 7.54
C VAL A 52 -9.96 -8.51 8.71
N THR A 53 -9.28 -7.76 9.58
CA THR A 53 -9.89 -6.96 10.64
C THR A 53 -9.52 -5.49 10.42
N PRO A 54 -10.21 -4.80 9.49
CA PRO A 54 -9.76 -3.50 9.01
C PRO A 54 -9.69 -2.46 10.14
N PRO A 55 -8.67 -1.58 10.12
CA PRO A 55 -8.65 -0.40 10.98
C PRO A 55 -9.72 0.61 10.56
N ASP A 56 -9.84 1.72 11.29
CA ASP A 56 -10.80 2.78 10.96
C ASP A 56 -10.36 3.59 9.73
N LEU A 57 -9.04 3.69 9.50
CA LEU A 57 -8.45 4.26 8.28
C LEU A 57 -7.07 3.65 8.00
N LEU A 58 -6.62 3.76 6.75
CA LEU A 58 -5.30 3.33 6.29
C LEU A 58 -4.48 4.52 5.78
N LEU A 59 -3.25 4.66 6.25
CA LEU A 59 -2.23 5.49 5.63
C LEU A 59 -1.29 4.63 4.80
N VAL A 60 -1.14 4.98 3.53
CA VAL A 60 -0.17 4.36 2.63
C VAL A 60 0.92 5.37 2.33
N VAL A 61 2.16 5.03 2.67
CA VAL A 61 3.29 5.97 2.59
C VAL A 61 4.26 5.57 1.48
N GLY A 62 4.58 6.52 0.60
CA GLY A 62 5.64 6.35 -0.41
C GLY A 62 5.47 7.24 -1.63
N GLY A 63 6.35 7.06 -2.62
CA GLY A 63 6.31 7.84 -3.85
C GLY A 63 5.11 7.48 -4.74
N TYR A 64 4.46 8.47 -5.34
CA TYR A 64 3.29 8.28 -6.22
C TYR A 64 3.61 7.53 -7.52
N ASN A 65 4.89 7.50 -7.92
CA ASN A 65 5.36 6.77 -9.10
C ASN A 65 5.71 5.30 -8.79
N SER A 66 5.54 4.85 -7.54
CA SER A 66 5.82 3.47 -7.12
C SER A 66 4.60 2.59 -7.38
N SER A 67 4.69 1.72 -8.39
CA SER A 67 3.60 0.76 -8.69
C SER A 67 3.23 -0.12 -7.48
N ASN A 68 4.21 -0.52 -6.66
CA ASN A 68 3.90 -1.28 -5.44
C ASN A 68 3.11 -0.43 -4.44
N THR A 69 3.49 0.84 -4.23
CA THR A 69 2.80 1.71 -3.27
C THR A 69 1.39 2.04 -3.73
N SER A 70 1.22 2.35 -5.02
CA SER A 70 -0.09 2.57 -5.65
C SER A 70 -1.01 1.37 -5.44
N HIS A 71 -0.51 0.14 -5.63
CA HIS A 71 -1.33 -1.04 -5.37
C HIS A 71 -1.70 -1.24 -3.90
N LEU A 72 -0.80 -0.95 -2.95
CA LEU A 72 -1.17 -0.99 -1.53
C LEU A 72 -2.29 0.01 -1.21
N ALA A 73 -2.25 1.20 -1.83
CA ALA A 73 -3.32 2.19 -1.70
C ALA A 73 -4.63 1.71 -2.33
N GLU A 74 -4.60 1.15 -3.53
CA GLU A 74 -5.77 0.58 -4.21
C GLU A 74 -6.43 -0.55 -3.39
N MET A 75 -5.61 -1.44 -2.81
CA MET A 75 -6.09 -2.52 -1.93
C MET A 75 -6.80 -1.99 -0.67
N GLY A 76 -6.33 -0.86 -0.13
CA GLY A 76 -6.96 -0.19 0.99
C GLY A 76 -8.24 0.54 0.59
N GLU A 77 -8.19 1.34 -0.47
CA GLU A 77 -9.33 2.13 -0.98
C GLU A 77 -10.56 1.26 -1.26
N ALA A 78 -10.35 0.01 -1.68
CA ALA A 78 -11.42 -0.96 -1.90
C ALA A 78 -12.20 -1.37 -0.62
N LYS A 79 -11.68 -1.09 0.58
CA LYS A 79 -12.25 -1.57 1.85
C LYS A 79 -12.50 -0.51 2.91
N LEU A 80 -11.69 0.54 2.98
CA LEU A 80 -11.75 1.54 4.05
C LEU A 80 -11.17 2.89 3.60
N PRO A 81 -11.47 3.99 4.33
CA PRO A 81 -10.85 5.28 4.08
C PRO A 81 -9.32 5.15 4.05
N THR A 82 -8.74 5.46 2.90
CA THR A 82 -7.32 5.27 2.64
C THR A 82 -6.72 6.57 2.12
N TYR A 83 -5.59 6.98 2.69
CA TYR A 83 -4.88 8.19 2.30
C TYR A 83 -3.47 7.85 1.85
N PHE A 84 -3.20 8.05 0.56
CA PHE A 84 -1.90 7.82 -0.03
C PHE A 84 -1.07 9.11 0.06
N ILE A 85 -0.06 9.12 0.92
CA ILE A 85 0.80 10.29 1.16
C ILE A 85 2.26 10.01 0.80
N ARG A 86 2.96 11.04 0.31
CA ARG A 86 4.40 10.94 0.07
C ARG A 86 5.21 10.83 1.36
N ASN A 87 4.81 11.58 2.37
CA ASN A 87 5.46 11.66 3.68
C ASN A 87 4.56 12.38 4.68
N SER A 88 5.00 12.46 5.94
CA SER A 88 4.29 13.10 7.04
C SER A 88 3.92 14.58 6.80
N SER A 89 4.66 15.33 5.96
CA SER A 89 4.37 16.75 5.70
C SER A 89 2.96 16.98 5.11
N ARG A 90 2.43 15.97 4.43
CA ARG A 90 1.10 15.95 3.82
C ARG A 90 -0.06 15.88 4.82
N MET A 91 0.21 15.46 6.05
CA MET A 91 -0.77 15.48 7.15
C MET A 91 -0.77 16.89 7.74
N ILE A 92 -1.63 17.78 7.27
CA ILE A 92 -1.53 19.22 7.57
C ILE A 92 -2.01 19.52 8.99
N SER A 93 -3.12 18.93 9.40
CA SER A 93 -3.67 19.07 10.75
C SER A 93 -4.50 17.83 11.13
N THR A 94 -5.10 17.84 12.32
CA THR A 94 -6.09 16.84 12.73
C THR A 94 -7.36 16.88 11.89
N ASP A 95 -7.62 17.98 11.19
CA ASP A 95 -8.77 18.11 10.29
C ASP A 95 -8.39 17.88 8.83
N GLU A 96 -7.19 18.27 8.41
CA GLU A 96 -6.83 18.37 7.00
C GLU A 96 -5.63 17.50 6.59
N ILE A 97 -5.77 16.82 5.45
CA ILE A 97 -4.71 16.03 4.80
C ILE A 97 -4.68 16.31 3.29
N GLU A 98 -3.49 16.34 2.72
CA GLU A 98 -3.25 16.39 1.28
C GLU A 98 -2.73 15.03 0.82
N HIS A 99 -3.48 14.32 0.00
CA HIS A 99 -3.16 12.95 -0.39
C HIS A 99 -3.37 12.74 -1.88
N TYR A 100 -2.76 11.70 -2.44
CA TYR A 100 -2.78 11.43 -3.85
C TYR A 100 -4.03 10.65 -4.24
N ASP A 101 -4.86 11.25 -5.09
CA ASP A 101 -6.00 10.59 -5.72
C ASP A 101 -5.51 9.82 -6.95
N GLN A 102 -5.49 8.50 -6.86
CA GLN A 102 -4.99 7.63 -7.92
C GLN A 102 -5.86 7.65 -9.17
N HIS A 103 -7.15 7.93 -9.05
CA HIS A 103 -8.06 7.99 -10.20
C HIS A 103 -7.89 9.30 -10.96
N ALA A 104 -7.71 10.40 -10.24
CA ALA A 104 -7.49 11.72 -10.82
C ALA A 104 -6.00 12.04 -11.11
N GLN A 105 -5.09 11.15 -10.68
CA GLN A 105 -3.63 11.27 -10.83
C GLN A 105 -3.08 12.60 -10.29
N LYS A 106 -3.63 13.10 -9.17
CA LYS A 106 -3.27 14.40 -8.59
C LYS A 106 -3.39 14.41 -7.08
N GLU A 107 -2.67 15.32 -6.43
CA GLU A 107 -2.90 15.59 -5.00
C GLU A 107 -4.26 16.27 -4.80
N LYS A 108 -4.96 15.84 -3.75
CA LYS A 108 -6.26 16.34 -3.33
C LYS A 108 -6.24 16.59 -1.82
N ARG A 109 -6.88 17.68 -1.43
CA ARG A 109 -7.11 18.05 -0.03
C ARG A 109 -8.41 17.45 0.49
N THR A 110 -8.37 16.87 1.68
CA THR A 110 -9.54 16.30 2.37
C THR A 110 -9.60 16.81 3.79
N THR A 111 -10.78 17.26 4.22
CA THR A 111 -11.08 17.68 5.59
C THR A 111 -11.76 16.56 6.37
N ASN A 112 -11.82 16.66 7.70
CA ASN A 112 -12.30 15.61 8.62
C ASN A 112 -11.67 14.22 8.39
N TRP A 113 -10.38 14.16 8.04
CA TRP A 113 -9.73 12.90 7.68
C TRP A 113 -9.39 12.01 8.88
N LEU A 114 -9.11 12.61 10.04
CA LEU A 114 -8.74 11.90 11.27
C LEU A 114 -9.92 11.91 12.26
N PRO A 115 -10.56 10.76 12.52
CA PRO A 115 -11.69 10.65 13.46
C PRO A 115 -11.33 11.14 14.86
N LYS A 116 -12.32 11.61 15.65
CA LYS A 116 -12.12 11.96 17.06
C LYS A 116 -12.22 10.71 17.95
N GLY A 117 -11.58 10.74 19.12
CA GLY A 117 -11.63 9.65 20.10
C GLY A 117 -10.68 8.49 19.80
N ARG A 118 -11.03 7.28 20.27
CA ARG A 118 -10.22 6.08 20.07
C ARG A 118 -10.32 5.64 18.61
N VAL A 119 -9.19 5.57 17.93
CA VAL A 119 -9.08 5.20 16.52
C VAL A 119 -7.95 4.19 16.33
N LYS A 120 -8.18 3.19 15.49
CA LYS A 120 -7.18 2.27 14.97
C LYS A 120 -6.78 2.76 13.58
N ILE A 121 -5.50 3.06 13.40
CA ILE A 121 -4.94 3.55 12.15
C ILE A 121 -3.97 2.50 11.62
N GLY A 122 -4.24 1.98 10.43
CA GLY A 122 -3.27 1.17 9.72
C GLY A 122 -2.22 2.06 9.07
N VAL A 123 -0.95 1.69 9.18
CA VAL A 123 0.14 2.34 8.43
C VAL A 123 0.85 1.27 7.64
N THR A 124 0.95 1.46 6.33
CA THR A 124 1.75 0.61 5.44
C THR A 124 2.59 1.48 4.53
N ALA A 125 3.62 0.90 3.93
CA ALA A 125 4.54 1.63 3.07
C ALA A 125 5.03 0.77 1.91
N GLY A 126 5.37 1.43 0.82
CA GLY A 126 5.98 0.76 -0.33
C GLY A 126 7.34 0.14 0.00
N ALA A 127 7.76 -0.86 -0.77
CA ALA A 127 9.07 -1.50 -0.61
C ALA A 127 10.26 -0.52 -0.72
N SER A 128 10.08 0.60 -1.44
CA SER A 128 11.09 1.64 -1.62
C SER A 128 10.97 2.81 -0.63
N CYS A 129 10.09 2.72 0.38
CA CYS A 129 9.93 3.78 1.39
C CYS A 129 10.96 3.58 2.52
N PRO A 130 11.81 4.58 2.82
CA PRO A 130 12.80 4.46 3.89
C PRO A 130 12.11 4.52 5.27
N ASN A 131 12.67 3.79 6.24
CA ASN A 131 12.08 3.61 7.57
C ASN A 131 11.81 4.94 8.30
N ASN A 132 12.69 5.93 8.15
CA ASN A 132 12.52 7.24 8.78
C ASN A 132 11.23 7.95 8.33
N VAL A 133 10.79 7.77 7.08
CA VAL A 133 9.56 8.39 6.58
C VAL A 133 8.32 7.73 7.20
N ILE A 134 8.41 6.43 7.48
CA ILE A 134 7.37 5.68 8.20
C ILE A 134 7.33 6.14 9.67
N GLU A 135 8.50 6.22 10.32
CA GLU A 135 8.65 6.70 11.70
C GLU A 135 8.12 8.12 11.86
N GLU A 136 8.47 9.04 10.97
CA GLU A 136 7.96 10.42 10.97
C GLU A 136 6.44 10.48 10.82
N THR A 137 5.86 9.58 10.01
CA THR A 137 4.40 9.49 9.82
C THR A 137 3.71 9.04 11.11
N ILE A 138 4.24 7.98 11.74
CA ILE A 138 3.75 7.49 13.03
C ILE A 138 3.92 8.56 14.12
N ALA A 139 5.07 9.21 14.16
CA ALA A 139 5.36 10.26 15.12
C ALA A 139 4.38 11.44 15.00
N LYS A 140 4.05 11.84 13.77
CA LYS A 140 3.09 12.91 13.52
C LYS A 140 1.66 12.54 13.95
N LEU A 141 1.26 11.28 13.80
CA LEU A 141 -0.03 10.79 14.34
C LEU A 141 -0.09 10.93 15.86
N PHE A 142 0.99 10.58 16.56
CA PHE A 142 1.07 10.74 18.01
C PHE A 142 1.07 12.22 18.43
N GLN A 143 1.79 13.08 17.72
CA GLN A 143 1.75 14.53 17.95
C GLN A 143 0.35 15.11 17.80
N PHE A 144 -0.42 14.67 16.80
CA PHE A 144 -1.83 15.04 16.63
C PHE A 144 -2.75 14.59 17.77
N ARG A 145 -2.28 13.67 18.62
CA ARG A 145 -2.94 13.24 19.86
C ARG A 145 -2.30 13.78 21.13
N GLY A 146 -1.30 14.67 21.02
CA GLY A 146 -0.57 15.19 22.17
C GLY A 146 0.26 14.13 22.90
N VAL A 147 0.64 13.04 22.21
CA VAL A 147 1.45 11.96 22.76
C VAL A 147 2.91 12.18 22.33
N ASP A 148 3.82 12.19 23.30
CA ASP A 148 5.26 12.21 23.01
C ASP A 148 5.75 10.81 22.62
N VAL A 149 6.23 10.68 21.39
CA VAL A 149 6.74 9.41 20.85
C VAL A 149 7.94 8.90 21.64
N LYS A 150 8.76 9.79 22.21
CA LYS A 150 9.91 9.38 23.04
C LYS A 150 9.47 8.63 24.29
N SER A 151 8.27 8.91 24.79
CA SER A 151 7.71 8.19 25.95
C SER A 151 7.25 6.76 25.62
N LEU A 152 7.14 6.41 24.33
CA LEU A 152 6.66 5.11 23.85
C LEU A 152 7.78 4.16 23.42
N ILE A 153 8.98 4.69 23.18
CA ILE A 153 10.16 3.87 22.85
C ILE A 153 10.82 3.54 24.19
N PRO A 154 10.81 2.27 24.64
CA PRO A 154 11.55 1.90 25.84
C PRO A 154 13.02 2.28 25.63
N GLU A 155 13.64 2.95 26.61
CA GLU A 155 15.07 3.23 26.55
C GLU A 155 15.80 1.91 26.30
N THR A 156 16.43 1.79 25.13
CA THR A 156 17.36 0.71 24.84
C THR A 156 18.46 0.78 25.89
N SER A 157 18.39 -0.11 26.88
CA SER A 157 19.47 -0.37 27.81
C SER A 157 20.69 -0.79 27.00
N ALA A 158 21.67 0.12 26.92
CA ALA A 158 23.00 -0.10 26.37
C ALA A 158 23.82 -1.04 27.28
#